data_AF-A0A1A2ZPF5-F1
#
_entry.id   AF-A0A1A2ZPF5-F1
#
_cell.length_a   1.000
_cell.length_b   1.000
_cell.length_c   1.000
_cell.angle_alpha   90.00
_cell.angle_beta   90.00
_cell.angle_gamma   90.00
#
_symmetry.space_group_name_H-M   'P 1'
#
loop_
_entity.id
_entity.type
_entity.pdbx_description
1 polymer ?
#
loop_
_entity_poly.entity_id
_entity_poly.type
_entity_poly.pdbx_seq_one_letter_code
_entity_poly.pdbx_strand_id
1 'polypeptide(L)'
;MTAYFFKVLRWFQDDIINSGRLPLLCCLVAFILTFFVTRSFVRYIRYRADRGVAPRWWEPRNIHIGSLHIHHVVVGVILVMVSGIALVSLDVDSRGIEFTLAATLFGVGAALVLDEYALILHLSDVYWEEDGRTSVDAVFAATAVGGLLVLGLHPLMFFISFWHDTHSLLLHGAVIVGLVLMPPLAVVVLLKGKVWTGLIGMFFVPLLVIGAIRLSRPHAPWARWRYNRQLDKMRQSLLRERMLRRPVVRAKLSLQSAIAGTPRRPDDRTVDAQLDREVHAAPPPDGTQRALAAGGPG
;
A
#
# COMPACT_ATOMS: atom_id res chain seq x y z
N MET A 1 25.33 -19.46 -17.68
CA MET A 1 24.23 -18.52 -18.01
C MET A 1 23.08 -19.23 -18.74
N THR A 2 23.37 -20.14 -19.67
CA THR A 2 22.42 -20.93 -20.47
C THR A 2 21.49 -21.86 -19.66
N ALA A 3 21.99 -22.54 -18.62
CA ALA A 3 21.16 -23.43 -17.79
C ALA A 3 20.08 -22.69 -16.98
N TYR A 4 20.42 -21.51 -16.44
CA TYR A 4 19.46 -20.64 -15.73
C TYR A 4 18.40 -20.09 -16.69
N PHE A 5 18.83 -19.65 -17.88
CA PHE A 5 17.90 -19.19 -18.92
C PHE A 5 16.90 -20.27 -19.32
N PHE A 6 17.35 -21.51 -19.54
CA PHE A 6 16.46 -22.64 -19.86
C PHE A 6 15.51 -23.02 -18.72
N LYS A 7 15.94 -22.85 -17.46
CA LYS A 7 15.10 -23.11 -16.30
C LYS A 7 14.03 -22.03 -16.13
N VAL A 8 14.39 -20.77 -16.32
CA VAL A 8 13.46 -19.64 -16.32
C VAL A 8 12.47 -19.74 -17.48
N LEU A 9 12.93 -20.15 -18.67
CA LEU A 9 12.07 -20.30 -19.83
C LEU A 9 11.05 -21.43 -19.65
N ARG A 10 11.46 -22.58 -19.11
CA ARG A 10 10.54 -23.67 -18.76
C ARG A 10 9.53 -23.24 -17.69
N TRP A 11 9.99 -22.61 -16.62
CA TRP A 11 9.09 -22.05 -15.60
C TRP A 11 8.09 -21.04 -16.19
N PHE A 12 8.55 -20.14 -17.07
CA PHE A 12 7.69 -19.16 -17.72
C PHE A 12 6.65 -19.83 -18.64
N GLN A 13 7.05 -20.86 -19.37
CA GLN A 13 6.17 -21.56 -20.28
C GLN A 13 5.13 -22.41 -19.52
N ASP A 14 5.55 -23.13 -18.48
CA ASP A 14 4.69 -24.07 -17.74
C ASP A 14 3.82 -23.36 -16.68
N ASP A 15 4.39 -22.47 -15.87
CA ASP A 15 3.68 -21.87 -14.73
C ASP A 15 2.99 -20.54 -15.06
N ILE A 16 3.35 -19.87 -16.16
CA ILE A 16 2.73 -18.58 -16.53
C ILE A 16 1.86 -18.72 -17.78
N ILE A 17 2.41 -19.25 -18.88
CA ILE A 17 1.64 -19.38 -20.13
C ILE A 17 0.63 -20.52 -19.98
N ASN A 18 1.06 -21.73 -19.66
CA ASN A 18 0.17 -22.90 -19.59
C ASN A 18 -0.83 -22.82 -18.41
N SER A 19 -0.47 -22.12 -17.34
CA SER A 19 -1.38 -21.86 -16.20
C SER A 19 -2.32 -20.66 -16.42
N GLY A 20 -2.29 -20.03 -17.61
CA GLY A 20 -3.19 -18.93 -17.98
C GLY A 20 -2.95 -17.62 -17.23
N ARG A 21 -1.78 -17.41 -16.60
CA ARG A 21 -1.45 -16.23 -15.78
C ARG A 21 -0.78 -15.11 -16.57
N LEU A 22 -0.56 -15.30 -17.87
CA LEU A 22 0.02 -14.30 -18.78
C LEU A 22 -0.64 -12.91 -18.66
N PRO A 23 -1.99 -12.77 -18.62
CA PRO A 23 -2.62 -11.46 -18.49
C PRO A 23 -2.29 -10.74 -17.18
N LEU A 24 -2.22 -11.50 -16.07
CA LEU A 24 -1.85 -10.96 -14.75
C LEU A 24 -0.39 -10.51 -14.72
N LEU A 25 0.51 -11.27 -15.35
CA LEU A 25 1.90 -10.86 -15.47
C LEU A 25 2.03 -9.58 -16.30
N CYS A 26 1.38 -9.51 -17.47
CA CYS A 26 1.40 -8.31 -18.32
C CYS A 26 0.82 -7.10 -17.58
N CYS A 27 -0.28 -7.27 -16.84
CA CYS A 27 -0.83 -6.25 -15.96
C CYS A 27 0.21 -5.76 -14.93
N LEU A 28 0.87 -6.68 -14.22
CA LEU A 28 1.87 -6.34 -13.20
C LEU A 28 3.09 -5.62 -13.80
N VAL A 29 3.60 -6.11 -14.94
CA VAL A 29 4.74 -5.50 -15.63
C VAL A 29 4.38 -4.11 -16.13
N ALA A 30 3.22 -3.94 -16.76
CA ALA A 30 2.74 -2.64 -17.21
C ALA A 30 2.58 -1.67 -16.05
N PHE A 31 1.98 -2.12 -14.93
CA PHE A 31 1.85 -1.34 -13.71
C PHE A 31 3.20 -0.82 -13.20
N ILE A 32 4.19 -1.72 -13.03
CA ILE A 32 5.53 -1.36 -12.54
C ILE A 32 6.21 -0.38 -13.50
N LEU A 33 6.22 -0.69 -14.81
CA LEU A 33 6.87 0.14 -15.81
C LEU A 33 6.24 1.54 -15.88
N THR A 34 4.92 1.63 -15.92
CA THR A 34 4.21 2.92 -15.95
C THR A 34 4.53 3.76 -14.71
N PHE A 35 4.56 3.15 -13.51
CA PHE A 35 4.96 3.87 -12.30
C PHE A 35 6.41 4.38 -12.38
N PHE A 36 7.36 3.55 -12.81
CA PHE A 36 8.75 4.00 -12.94
C PHE A 36 8.90 5.11 -13.98
N VAL A 37 8.19 5.01 -15.11
CA VAL A 37 8.22 6.01 -16.19
C VAL A 37 7.67 7.34 -15.70
N THR A 38 6.49 7.36 -15.10
CA THR A 38 5.85 8.57 -14.55
C THR A 38 6.72 9.23 -13.48
N ARG A 39 7.23 8.44 -12.53
CA ARG A 39 8.13 8.93 -11.47
C ARG A 39 9.44 9.51 -12.03
N SER A 40 9.99 8.87 -13.06
CA SER A 40 11.21 9.34 -13.73
C SER A 40 10.97 10.66 -14.45
N PHE A 41 9.83 10.82 -15.13
CA PHE A 41 9.45 12.09 -15.75
C PHE A 41 9.29 13.21 -14.72
N VAL A 42 8.57 12.98 -13.63
CA VAL A 42 8.40 13.99 -12.57
C VAL A 42 9.75 14.39 -11.97
N ARG A 43 10.63 13.42 -11.70
CA ARG A 43 11.97 13.69 -11.16
C ARG A 43 12.84 14.45 -12.15
N TYR A 44 12.78 14.10 -13.43
CA TYR A 44 13.50 14.79 -14.50
C TYR A 44 13.05 16.25 -14.64
N ILE A 45 11.73 16.49 -14.66
CA ILE A 45 11.14 17.83 -14.77
C ILE A 45 11.56 18.70 -13.57
N ARG A 46 11.42 18.20 -12.34
CA ARG A 46 11.84 18.93 -11.13
C ARG A 46 13.35 19.25 -11.14
N TYR A 47 14.17 18.26 -11.48
CA TYR A 47 15.63 18.46 -11.58
C TYR A 47 16.03 19.54 -12.60
N ARG A 48 15.33 19.65 -13.74
CA ARG A 48 15.59 20.71 -14.73
C ARG A 48 15.10 22.08 -14.27
N ALA A 49 13.94 22.13 -13.62
CA ALA A 49 13.38 23.35 -13.05
C ALA A 49 14.32 23.95 -11.99
N ASP A 50 14.85 23.13 -11.10
CA ASP A 50 15.82 23.54 -10.07
C ASP A 50 17.13 24.09 -10.66
N ARG A 51 17.47 23.70 -11.90
CA ARG A 51 18.65 24.16 -12.65
C ARG A 51 18.35 25.32 -13.62
N GLY A 52 17.12 25.84 -13.62
CA GLY A 52 16.71 26.97 -14.48
C GLY A 52 16.71 26.66 -15.98
N VAL A 53 16.65 25.38 -16.38
CA VAL A 53 16.68 25.01 -17.80
C VAL A 53 15.28 25.06 -18.39
N ALA A 54 15.10 25.78 -19.50
CA ALA A 54 13.80 25.91 -20.16
C ALA A 54 13.21 24.54 -20.60
N PRO A 55 11.89 24.35 -20.46
CA PRO A 55 11.24 23.10 -20.81
C PRO A 55 11.36 22.79 -22.31
N ARG A 56 11.45 21.51 -22.65
CA ARG A 56 11.58 21.02 -24.03
C ARG A 56 10.21 20.85 -24.68
N TRP A 57 10.16 20.92 -26.02
CA TRP A 57 8.90 20.83 -26.78
C TRP A 57 8.16 19.49 -26.62
N TRP A 58 8.86 18.40 -26.28
CA TRP A 58 8.31 17.07 -26.05
C TRP A 58 7.94 16.78 -24.59
N GLU A 59 8.23 17.70 -23.65
CA GLU A 59 7.94 17.44 -22.24
C GLU A 59 6.43 17.39 -21.97
N PRO A 60 5.94 16.37 -21.22
CA PRO A 60 4.54 16.32 -20.81
C PRO A 60 4.19 17.58 -20.04
N ARG A 61 3.34 18.43 -20.61
CA ARG A 61 2.84 19.63 -19.94
C ARG A 61 1.61 19.26 -19.14
N ASN A 62 1.42 19.91 -18.00
CA ASN A 62 0.13 19.88 -17.31
C ASN A 62 -0.98 20.27 -18.30
N ILE A 63 -2.00 19.43 -18.39
CA ILE A 63 -3.16 19.69 -19.25
C ILE A 63 -4.03 20.68 -18.49
N HIS A 64 -4.07 21.92 -18.99
CA HIS A 64 -4.94 22.96 -18.46
C HIS A 64 -6.09 23.16 -19.46
N ILE A 65 -7.32 22.97 -19.00
CA ILE A 65 -8.50 23.43 -19.74
C ILE A 65 -9.04 24.63 -18.94
N GLY A 66 -8.70 25.83 -19.39
CA GLY A 66 -8.98 27.06 -18.63
C GLY A 66 -8.20 27.13 -17.32
N SER A 67 -8.91 27.19 -16.18
CA SER A 67 -8.33 27.17 -14.83
C SER A 67 -8.24 25.77 -14.20
N LEU A 68 -8.73 24.72 -14.89
CA LEU A 68 -8.79 23.36 -14.35
C LEU A 68 -7.52 22.57 -14.68
N HIS A 69 -6.77 22.20 -13.64
CA HIS A 69 -5.62 21.29 -13.75
C HIS A 69 -6.09 19.84 -13.75
N ILE A 70 -6.00 19.18 -14.92
CA ILE A 70 -6.32 17.75 -15.02
C ILE A 70 -5.10 16.95 -14.59
N HIS A 71 -5.23 16.27 -13.45
CA HIS A 71 -4.23 15.33 -12.97
C HIS A 71 -4.31 14.04 -13.80
N HIS A 72 -3.16 13.42 -14.03
CA HIS A 72 -3.07 12.18 -14.81
C HIS A 72 -3.83 11.00 -14.17
N VAL A 73 -4.19 11.12 -12.88
CA VAL A 73 -5.15 10.24 -12.19
C VAL A 73 -6.46 10.08 -12.95
N VAL A 74 -6.97 11.13 -13.62
CA VAL A 74 -8.24 11.07 -14.38
C VAL A 74 -8.11 10.12 -15.57
N VAL A 75 -6.99 10.20 -16.29
CA VAL A 75 -6.66 9.26 -17.37
C VAL A 75 -6.55 7.84 -16.80
N GLY A 76 -5.90 7.69 -15.65
CA GLY A 76 -5.81 6.43 -14.93
C GLY A 76 -7.18 5.81 -14.61
N VAL A 77 -8.09 6.59 -14.04
CA VAL A 77 -9.46 6.16 -13.72
C VAL A 77 -10.22 5.72 -14.97
N ILE A 78 -10.18 6.52 -16.04
CA ILE A 78 -10.84 6.15 -17.31
C ILE A 78 -10.27 4.84 -17.84
N LEU A 79 -8.94 4.67 -17.81
CA LEU A 79 -8.29 3.48 -18.31
C LEU A 79 -8.66 2.24 -17.48
N VAL A 80 -8.70 2.35 -16.15
CA VAL A 80 -9.18 1.29 -15.24
C VAL A 80 -10.65 0.93 -15.51
N MET A 81 -11.52 1.92 -15.69
CA MET A 81 -12.95 1.68 -15.94
C MET A 81 -13.19 0.97 -17.27
N VAL A 82 -12.58 1.46 -18.36
CA VAL A 82 -12.73 0.87 -19.70
C VAL A 82 -12.15 -0.54 -19.75
N SER A 83 -10.93 -0.72 -19.23
CA SER A 83 -10.30 -2.04 -19.18
C SER A 83 -11.02 -3.01 -18.25
N GLY A 84 -11.54 -2.56 -17.11
CA GLY A 84 -12.33 -3.37 -16.20
C GLY A 84 -13.63 -3.86 -16.84
N ILE A 85 -14.35 -2.98 -17.54
CA ILE A 85 -15.55 -3.36 -18.30
C ILE A 85 -15.18 -4.37 -19.40
N ALA A 86 -14.07 -4.15 -20.11
CA ALA A 86 -13.60 -5.08 -21.13
C ALA A 86 -13.28 -6.46 -20.52
N LEU A 87 -12.57 -6.51 -19.39
CA LEU A 87 -12.26 -7.77 -18.71
C LEU A 87 -13.50 -8.54 -18.23
N VAL A 88 -14.57 -7.83 -17.85
CA VAL A 88 -15.85 -8.45 -17.44
C VAL A 88 -16.69 -8.88 -18.64
N SER A 89 -16.58 -8.18 -19.76
CA SER A 89 -17.36 -8.45 -20.98
C SER A 89 -16.74 -9.53 -21.86
N LEU A 90 -15.43 -9.76 -21.73
CA LEU A 90 -14.72 -10.80 -22.47
C LEU A 90 -15.03 -12.17 -21.86
N ASP A 91 -15.23 -13.16 -22.73
CA ASP A 91 -15.48 -14.54 -22.32
C ASP A 91 -14.27 -15.11 -21.56
N VAL A 92 -14.52 -15.73 -20.40
CA VAL A 92 -13.49 -16.22 -19.47
C VAL A 92 -12.65 -17.33 -20.10
N ASP A 93 -13.23 -18.08 -21.04
CA ASP A 93 -12.56 -19.16 -21.76
C ASP A 93 -11.67 -18.66 -22.90
N SER A 94 -11.92 -17.45 -23.39
CA SER A 94 -11.08 -16.79 -24.39
C SER A 94 -10.03 -15.91 -23.71
N ARG A 95 -9.02 -16.55 -23.10
CA ARG A 95 -7.75 -15.92 -22.63
C ARG A 95 -6.86 -15.45 -23.81
N GLY A 96 -7.47 -14.88 -24.83
CA GLY A 96 -6.81 -14.40 -26.04
C GLY A 96 -6.04 -13.10 -25.81
N ILE A 97 -5.55 -12.54 -26.93
CA ILE A 97 -4.77 -11.29 -26.94
C ILE A 97 -5.59 -10.14 -26.35
N GLU A 98 -6.90 -10.10 -26.59
CA GLU A 98 -7.80 -9.05 -26.10
C GLU A 98 -7.84 -8.99 -24.57
N PHE A 99 -7.93 -10.15 -23.91
CA PHE A 99 -7.93 -10.23 -22.45
C PHE A 99 -6.58 -9.77 -21.87
N THR A 100 -5.47 -10.14 -22.53
CA THR A 100 -4.13 -9.69 -22.14
C THR A 100 -3.95 -8.18 -22.33
N LEU A 101 -4.48 -7.62 -23.42
CA LEU A 101 -4.46 -6.19 -23.67
C LEU A 101 -5.28 -5.43 -22.63
N ALA A 102 -6.50 -5.89 -22.34
CA ALA A 102 -7.35 -5.30 -21.32
C ALA A 102 -6.65 -5.33 -19.93
N ALA A 103 -6.05 -6.45 -19.54
CA ALA A 103 -5.28 -6.56 -18.31
C ALA A 103 -4.05 -5.63 -18.30
N THR A 104 -3.37 -5.47 -19.43
CA THR A 104 -2.23 -4.55 -19.58
C THR A 104 -2.67 -3.10 -19.38
N LEU A 105 -3.76 -2.68 -20.04
CA LEU A 105 -4.34 -1.33 -19.90
C LEU A 105 -4.82 -1.08 -18.46
N PHE A 106 -5.41 -2.09 -17.82
CA PHE A 106 -5.78 -2.02 -16.42
C PHE A 106 -4.55 -1.74 -15.53
N GLY A 107 -3.43 -2.44 -15.76
CA GLY A 107 -2.17 -2.21 -15.06
C GLY A 107 -1.63 -0.80 -15.24
N VAL A 108 -1.62 -0.26 -16.47
CA VAL A 108 -1.24 1.12 -16.75
C VAL A 108 -2.15 2.11 -15.99
N GLY A 109 -3.46 1.89 -16.04
CA GLY A 109 -4.44 2.77 -15.40
C GLY A 109 -4.28 2.78 -13.89
N ALA A 110 -4.13 1.61 -13.28
CA ALA A 110 -3.90 1.45 -11.85
C ALA A 110 -2.61 2.16 -11.39
N ALA A 111 -1.54 2.12 -12.20
CA ALA A 111 -0.29 2.81 -11.88
C ALA A 111 -0.47 4.34 -11.87
N LEU A 112 -1.17 4.90 -12.85
CA LEU A 112 -1.49 6.32 -12.91
C LEU A 112 -2.37 6.76 -11.74
N VAL A 113 -3.29 5.90 -11.29
CA VAL A 113 -4.13 6.19 -10.11
C VAL A 113 -3.29 6.17 -8.83
N LEU A 114 -2.41 5.18 -8.66
CA LEU A 114 -1.61 5.03 -7.45
C LEU A 114 -0.43 6.02 -7.35
N ASP A 115 0.06 6.58 -8.46
CA ASP A 115 1.09 7.63 -8.41
C ASP A 115 0.59 8.89 -7.69
N GLU A 116 -0.71 9.20 -7.82
CA GLU A 116 -1.39 10.33 -7.16
C GLU A 116 -2.16 9.93 -5.89
N TYR A 117 -1.85 8.76 -5.31
CA TYR A 117 -2.56 8.25 -4.14
C TYR A 117 -2.65 9.26 -2.99
N ALA A 118 -1.60 10.04 -2.77
CA ALA A 118 -1.55 11.09 -1.74
C ALA A 118 -2.64 12.17 -1.96
N LEU A 119 -2.86 12.56 -3.23
CA LEU A 119 -3.82 13.59 -3.63
C LEU A 119 -5.27 13.07 -3.52
N ILE A 120 -5.50 11.80 -3.90
CA ILE A 120 -6.84 11.17 -3.87
C ILE A 120 -7.39 11.14 -2.44
N LEU A 121 -6.56 10.78 -1.46
CA LEU A 121 -6.99 10.64 -0.07
C LEU A 121 -6.88 11.92 0.76
N HIS A 122 -6.52 13.07 0.16
CA HIS A 122 -6.30 14.34 0.88
C HIS A 122 -5.58 14.09 2.21
N LEU A 123 -4.44 13.40 2.14
CA LEU A 123 -3.70 12.92 3.29
C LEU A 123 -2.96 14.08 3.97
N SER A 124 -3.72 14.97 4.61
CA SER A 124 -3.24 16.00 5.54
C SER A 124 -2.94 15.44 6.94
N ASP A 125 -3.12 14.12 7.13
CA ASP A 125 -2.96 13.48 8.43
C ASP A 125 -1.47 13.21 8.71
N VAL A 126 -0.96 13.92 9.72
CA VAL A 126 0.38 14.07 10.32
C VAL A 126 1.33 12.84 10.27
N TYR A 127 0.85 11.64 9.98
CA TYR A 127 1.69 10.45 9.81
C TYR A 127 2.47 10.41 8.47
N TRP A 128 2.03 11.15 7.44
CA TRP A 128 2.50 10.97 6.06
C TRP A 128 3.04 12.24 5.36
N GLU A 129 3.60 13.21 6.08
CA GLU A 129 4.08 14.52 5.58
C GLU A 129 5.22 14.49 4.51
N GLU A 130 5.47 13.36 3.84
CA GLU A 130 6.29 13.31 2.63
C GLU A 130 5.41 12.78 1.48
N ASP A 131 4.73 13.68 0.75
CA ASP A 131 3.80 13.39 -0.37
C ASP A 131 4.33 12.38 -1.40
N GLY A 132 5.65 12.20 -1.48
CA GLY A 132 6.31 11.25 -2.37
C GLY A 132 6.59 9.84 -1.83
N ARG A 133 6.45 9.59 -0.52
CA ARG A 133 6.67 8.25 0.09
C ARG A 133 5.40 7.41 0.13
N THR A 134 4.24 8.03 0.30
CA THR A 134 2.95 7.33 0.39
C THR A 134 2.57 6.59 -0.89
N SER A 135 2.75 7.23 -2.05
CA SER A 135 2.52 6.58 -3.35
C SER A 135 3.48 5.42 -3.58
N VAL A 136 4.73 5.55 -3.16
CA VAL A 136 5.75 4.49 -3.24
C VAL A 136 5.35 3.29 -2.38
N ASP A 137 4.94 3.49 -1.12
CA ASP A 137 4.49 2.40 -0.26
C ASP A 137 3.26 1.68 -0.81
N ALA A 138 2.29 2.43 -1.36
CA ALA A 138 1.10 1.87 -2.00
C ALA A 138 1.47 1.01 -3.22
N VAL A 139 2.38 1.49 -4.07
CA VAL A 139 2.86 0.77 -5.25
C VAL A 139 3.68 -0.47 -4.87
N PHE A 140 4.51 -0.41 -3.84
CA PHE A 140 5.22 -1.59 -3.33
C PHE A 140 4.24 -2.64 -2.81
N ALA A 141 3.22 -2.24 -2.05
CA ALA A 141 2.18 -3.15 -1.58
C ALA A 141 1.40 -3.78 -2.74
N ALA A 142 0.96 -2.98 -3.71
CA ALA A 142 0.27 -3.47 -4.91
C ALA A 142 1.15 -4.43 -5.73
N THR A 143 2.43 -4.11 -5.89
CA THR A 143 3.41 -4.95 -6.59
C THR A 143 3.62 -6.28 -5.86
N ALA A 144 3.74 -6.27 -4.53
CA ALA A 144 3.90 -7.48 -3.74
C ALA A 144 2.69 -8.39 -3.86
N VAL A 145 1.47 -7.84 -3.75
CA VAL A 145 0.22 -8.62 -3.92
C VAL A 145 0.11 -9.14 -5.35
N GLY A 146 0.32 -8.29 -6.35
CA GLY A 146 0.28 -8.69 -7.75
C GLY A 146 1.31 -9.78 -8.06
N GLY A 147 2.52 -9.67 -7.52
CA GLY A 147 3.56 -10.69 -7.63
C GLY A 147 3.15 -12.03 -7.02
N LEU A 148 2.55 -12.03 -5.82
CA LEU A 148 2.01 -13.24 -5.21
C LEU A 148 0.92 -13.88 -6.09
N LEU A 149 0.00 -13.08 -6.62
CA LEU A 149 -1.07 -13.55 -7.51
C LEU A 149 -0.52 -14.15 -8.81
N VAL A 150 0.52 -13.55 -9.41
CA VAL A 150 1.21 -14.10 -10.59
C VAL A 150 1.89 -15.43 -10.26
N LEU A 151 2.46 -15.57 -9.06
CA LEU A 151 2.99 -16.84 -8.56
C LEU A 151 1.88 -17.86 -8.22
N GLY A 152 0.59 -17.48 -8.33
CA GLY A 152 -0.56 -18.34 -8.05
C GLY A 152 -0.94 -18.40 -6.59
N LEU A 153 -0.20 -17.68 -5.74
CA LEU A 153 -0.51 -17.51 -4.34
C LEU A 153 -1.66 -16.52 -4.26
N HIS A 154 -2.83 -17.03 -3.88
CA HIS A 154 -3.99 -16.21 -3.60
C HIS A 154 -4.52 -16.57 -2.20
N PRO A 155 -5.12 -15.63 -1.47
CA PRO A 155 -5.53 -15.83 -0.07
C PRO A 155 -6.43 -17.05 0.16
N LEU A 156 -7.21 -17.43 -0.86
CA LEU A 156 -8.18 -18.50 -0.79
C LEU A 156 -7.60 -19.89 -1.09
N MET A 157 -6.36 -19.99 -1.56
CA MET A 157 -5.79 -21.25 -2.06
C MET A 157 -5.82 -22.37 -1.01
N PHE A 158 -5.51 -22.01 0.25
CA PHE A 158 -5.51 -22.97 1.35
C PHE A 158 -6.92 -23.44 1.67
N PHE A 159 -7.90 -22.54 1.68
CA PHE A 159 -9.29 -22.88 1.95
C PHE A 159 -9.85 -23.84 0.90
N ILE A 160 -9.57 -23.58 -0.38
CA ILE A 160 -10.03 -24.43 -1.50
C ILE A 160 -9.38 -25.81 -1.47
N SER A 161 -8.09 -25.89 -1.17
CA SER A 161 -7.37 -27.17 -1.05
C SER A 161 -7.89 -28.00 0.12
N PHE A 162 -7.99 -27.43 1.33
CA PHE A 162 -8.52 -28.13 2.50
C PHE A 162 -9.98 -28.56 2.36
N TRP A 163 -10.77 -27.81 1.58
CA TRP A 163 -12.16 -28.19 1.27
C TRP A 163 -12.24 -29.49 0.44
N HIS A 164 -11.37 -29.65 -0.56
CA HIS A 164 -11.37 -30.81 -1.45
C HIS A 164 -10.67 -32.04 -0.85
N ASP A 165 -9.58 -31.86 -0.11
CA ASP A 165 -8.74 -32.96 0.39
C ASP A 165 -9.29 -33.65 1.65
N THR A 166 -10.46 -33.25 2.16
CA THR A 166 -10.97 -33.78 3.43
C THR A 166 -12.46 -34.12 3.37
N HIS A 167 -12.81 -35.27 3.94
CA HIS A 167 -14.20 -35.73 4.10
C HIS A 167 -14.75 -35.55 5.54
N SER A 168 -13.94 -34.99 6.45
CA SER A 168 -14.33 -34.75 7.84
C SER A 168 -15.15 -33.46 7.98
N LEU A 169 -16.37 -33.61 8.52
CA LEU A 169 -17.28 -32.51 8.86
C LEU A 169 -16.63 -31.43 9.74
N LEU A 170 -15.75 -31.83 10.66
CA LEU A 170 -15.04 -30.89 11.55
C LEU A 170 -14.08 -29.99 10.77
N LEU A 171 -13.36 -30.53 9.78
CA LEU A 171 -12.41 -29.74 8.99
C LEU A 171 -13.14 -28.80 8.02
N HIS A 172 -14.23 -29.24 7.41
CA HIS A 172 -15.10 -28.36 6.61
C HIS A 172 -15.67 -27.21 7.44
N GLY A 173 -16.13 -27.49 8.66
CA GLY A 173 -16.54 -26.46 9.61
C GLY A 173 -15.41 -25.46 9.89
N ALA A 174 -14.19 -25.93 10.12
CA ALA A 174 -13.03 -25.06 10.36
C ALA A 174 -12.68 -24.19 9.13
N VAL A 175 -12.76 -24.74 7.92
CA VAL A 175 -12.54 -24.00 6.66
C VAL A 175 -13.58 -22.90 6.48
N ILE A 176 -14.87 -23.20 6.70
CA ILE A 176 -15.95 -22.20 6.61
C ILE A 176 -15.74 -21.10 7.66
N VAL A 177 -15.47 -21.47 8.91
CA VAL A 177 -15.21 -20.51 9.98
C VAL A 177 -14.02 -19.62 9.63
N GLY A 178 -12.91 -20.19 9.13
CA GLY A 178 -11.76 -19.41 8.73
C GLY A 178 -12.05 -18.49 7.55
N LEU A 179 -12.81 -18.93 6.55
CA LEU A 179 -13.21 -18.12 5.39
C LEU A 179 -14.08 -16.94 5.80
N VAL A 180 -15.02 -17.15 6.73
CA VAL A 180 -15.91 -16.10 7.26
C VAL A 180 -15.16 -15.14 8.19
N LEU A 181 -14.21 -15.64 9.00
CA LEU A 181 -13.47 -14.82 9.95
C LEU A 181 -12.32 -14.02 9.32
N MET A 182 -11.78 -14.48 8.19
CA MET A 182 -10.62 -13.86 7.56
C MET A 182 -10.87 -12.40 7.13
N PRO A 183 -11.95 -12.05 6.39
CA PRO A 183 -12.24 -10.67 6.01
C PRO A 183 -12.43 -9.71 7.20
N PRO A 184 -13.27 -10.02 8.22
CA PRO A 184 -13.45 -9.11 9.35
C PRO A 184 -12.17 -8.96 10.18
N LEU A 185 -11.37 -10.02 10.34
CA LEU A 185 -10.06 -9.93 10.98
C LEU A 185 -9.11 -8.99 10.21
N ALA A 186 -9.07 -9.08 8.88
CA ALA A 186 -8.29 -8.17 8.04
C ALA A 186 -8.74 -6.72 8.23
N VAL A 187 -10.05 -6.45 8.21
CA VAL A 187 -10.60 -5.11 8.47
C VAL A 187 -10.18 -4.59 9.84
N VAL A 188 -10.28 -5.40 10.90
CA VAL A 188 -9.82 -5.00 12.25
C VAL A 188 -8.34 -4.65 12.27
N VAL A 189 -7.49 -5.45 11.61
CA VAL A 189 -6.04 -5.20 11.53
C VAL A 189 -5.73 -3.91 10.77
N LEU A 190 -6.47 -3.63 9.69
CA LEU A 190 -6.36 -2.39 8.91
C LEU A 190 -6.80 -1.17 9.73
N LEU A 191 -7.94 -1.24 10.41
CA LEU A 191 -8.43 -0.18 11.31
C LEU A 191 -7.45 0.12 12.46
N LYS A 192 -6.65 -0.88 12.85
CA LYS A 192 -5.56 -0.74 13.82
C LYS A 192 -4.28 -0.11 13.27
N GLY A 193 -4.26 0.28 11.99
CA GLY A 193 -3.14 0.95 11.32
C GLY A 193 -1.99 -0.01 10.95
N LYS A 194 -2.27 -1.31 10.79
CA LYS A 194 -1.23 -2.32 10.51
C LYS A 194 -1.40 -2.91 9.11
N VAL A 195 -1.33 -2.06 8.09
CA VAL A 195 -1.56 -2.40 6.68
C VAL A 195 -0.75 -3.63 6.25
N TRP A 196 0.56 -3.65 6.49
CA TRP A 196 1.43 -4.78 6.15
C TRP A 196 1.06 -6.10 6.83
N THR A 197 0.66 -6.07 8.11
CA THR A 197 0.21 -7.31 8.78
C THR A 197 -1.18 -7.73 8.31
N GLY A 198 -2.04 -6.81 7.90
CA GLY A 198 -3.33 -7.15 7.28
C GLY A 198 -3.10 -7.84 5.93
N LEU A 199 -2.23 -7.25 5.11
CA LEU A 199 -1.89 -7.73 3.78
C LEU A 199 -1.22 -9.11 3.80
N ILE A 200 -0.17 -9.28 4.61
CA ILE A 200 0.53 -10.56 4.75
C ILE A 200 -0.38 -11.57 5.46
N GLY A 201 -1.15 -11.12 6.46
CA GLY A 201 -2.05 -11.99 7.20
C GLY A 201 -3.21 -12.52 6.35
N MET A 202 -3.57 -11.84 5.28
CA MET A 202 -4.55 -12.37 4.33
C MET A 202 -4.07 -13.66 3.64
N PHE A 203 -2.76 -13.86 3.50
CA PHE A 203 -2.18 -15.13 3.06
C PHE A 203 -1.90 -16.10 4.22
N PHE A 204 -1.74 -15.58 5.43
CA PHE A 204 -1.42 -16.34 6.64
C PHE A 204 -2.32 -15.94 7.81
N VAL A 205 -3.49 -16.60 7.92
CA VAL A 205 -4.56 -16.30 8.90
C VAL A 205 -4.06 -16.12 10.34
N PRO A 206 -3.11 -16.92 10.87
CA PRO A 206 -2.61 -16.71 12.24
C PRO A 206 -2.02 -15.31 12.46
N LEU A 207 -1.42 -14.68 11.44
CA LEU A 207 -0.91 -13.32 11.53
C LEU A 207 -2.03 -12.30 11.74
N LEU A 208 -3.21 -12.53 11.14
CA LEU A 208 -4.38 -11.68 11.34
C LEU A 208 -4.88 -11.77 12.77
N VAL A 209 -4.92 -12.97 13.35
CA VAL A 209 -5.30 -13.18 14.75
C VAL A 209 -4.34 -12.44 15.68
N ILE A 210 -3.02 -12.59 15.46
CA ILE A 210 -1.99 -11.87 16.22
C ILE A 210 -2.13 -10.35 16.03
N GLY A 211 -2.36 -9.89 14.81
CA GLY A 211 -2.56 -8.49 14.46
C GLY A 211 -3.79 -7.89 15.14
N ALA A 212 -4.87 -8.65 15.20
CA ALA A 212 -6.15 -8.30 15.81
C ALA A 212 -6.10 -8.32 17.33
N ILE A 213 -5.35 -9.22 17.96
CA ILE A 213 -5.15 -9.23 19.42
C ILE A 213 -4.21 -8.10 19.85
N ARG A 214 -3.09 -7.89 19.12
CA ARG A 214 -2.11 -6.86 19.49
C ARG A 214 -2.70 -5.45 19.52
N LEU A 215 -2.15 -4.62 20.42
CA LEU A 215 -2.47 -3.19 20.55
C LEU A 215 -2.42 -2.47 19.20
N SER A 216 -3.31 -1.50 18.99
CA SER A 216 -3.32 -0.69 17.76
C SER A 216 -2.18 0.32 17.75
N ARG A 217 -1.86 0.85 16.57
CA ARG A 217 -0.97 2.01 16.47
C ARG A 217 -1.66 3.23 17.11
N PRO A 218 -0.91 4.15 17.74
CA PRO A 218 -1.47 5.27 18.51
C PRO A 218 -2.22 6.31 17.63
N HIS A 219 -1.83 6.42 16.36
CA HIS A 219 -2.44 7.32 15.36
C HIS A 219 -3.57 6.67 14.55
N ALA A 220 -3.88 5.38 14.77
CA ALA A 220 -4.85 4.66 13.95
C ALA A 220 -6.32 5.05 14.27
N PRO A 221 -7.24 4.90 13.31
CA PRO A 221 -8.68 5.14 13.53
C PRO A 221 -9.24 4.36 14.74
N TRP A 222 -8.76 3.13 14.96
CA TRP A 222 -9.10 2.32 16.13
C TRP A 222 -8.71 2.99 17.45
N ALA A 223 -7.52 3.59 17.53
CA ALA A 223 -7.06 4.28 18.73
C ALA A 223 -7.90 5.54 18.99
N ARG A 224 -8.24 6.28 17.93
CA ARG A 224 -9.11 7.47 18.00
C ARG A 224 -10.48 7.15 18.59
N TRP A 225 -11.10 6.06 18.17
CA TRP A 225 -12.42 5.69 18.68
C TRP A 225 -12.36 5.00 20.06
N ARG A 226 -11.43 4.07 20.25
CA ARG A 226 -11.43 3.15 21.41
C ARG A 226 -10.53 3.58 22.56
N TYR A 227 -9.38 4.17 22.27
CA TYR A 227 -8.35 4.49 23.28
C TYR A 227 -8.52 5.88 23.87
N ASN A 228 -9.28 6.78 23.23
CA ASN A 228 -9.72 8.02 23.87
C ASN A 228 -10.54 7.79 25.16
N ARG A 229 -11.24 6.66 25.26
CA ARG A 229 -11.95 6.25 26.48
C ARG A 229 -11.10 5.37 27.42
N GLN A 230 -9.88 5.00 27.02
CA GLN A 230 -8.96 4.12 27.78
C GLN A 230 -7.53 4.67 27.71
N LEU A 231 -7.29 5.74 28.47
CA LEU A 231 -6.04 6.50 28.48
C LEU A 231 -4.82 5.61 28.82
N ASP A 232 -4.98 4.60 29.68
CA ASP A 232 -3.89 3.65 30.00
C ASP A 232 -3.42 2.88 28.78
N LYS A 233 -4.35 2.42 27.92
CA LYS A 233 -3.99 1.71 26.68
C LYS A 233 -3.40 2.66 25.65
N MET A 234 -3.84 3.92 25.60
CA MET A 234 -3.22 4.95 24.77
C MET A 234 -1.76 5.15 25.20
N ARG A 235 -1.51 5.34 26.50
CA ARG A 235 -0.16 5.50 27.07
C ARG A 235 0.74 4.31 26.75
N GLN A 236 0.25 3.08 26.96
CA GLN A 236 0.99 1.85 26.61
C GLN A 236 1.30 1.76 25.11
N SER A 237 0.37 2.16 24.24
CA SER A 237 0.59 2.16 22.79
C SER A 237 1.67 3.16 22.37
N LEU A 238 1.70 4.35 22.98
CA LEU A 238 2.71 5.38 22.74
C LEU A 238 4.09 4.94 23.23
N LEU A 239 4.18 4.41 24.45
CA LEU A 239 5.44 3.91 25.02
C LEU A 239 6.04 2.80 24.15
N ARG A 240 5.21 1.84 23.72
CA ARG A 240 5.65 0.75 22.84
C ARG A 240 6.11 1.26 21.48
N GLU A 241 5.34 2.14 20.84
CA GLU A 241 5.71 2.68 19.53
C GLU A 241 7.02 3.46 19.62
N ARG A 242 7.22 4.24 20.70
CA ARG A 242 8.47 4.95 20.99
C ARG A 242 9.63 3.98 21.17
N MET A 243 9.47 2.91 21.95
CA MET A 243 10.53 1.89 22.13
C MET A 243 10.91 1.19 20.82
N LEU A 244 9.93 0.82 19.99
CA LEU A 244 10.19 0.12 18.73
C LEU A 244 10.80 1.02 17.65
N ARG A 245 10.41 2.31 17.60
CA ARG A 245 10.93 3.26 16.60
C ARG A 245 12.28 3.85 16.97
N ARG A 246 12.62 3.96 18.26
CA ARG A 246 13.88 4.55 18.72
C ARG A 246 15.15 3.99 18.05
N PRO A 247 15.35 2.66 17.90
CA PRO A 247 16.54 2.16 17.20
C PRO A 247 16.55 2.53 15.71
N VAL A 248 15.39 2.55 15.05
CA VAL A 248 15.26 2.90 13.63
C VAL A 248 15.53 4.37 13.40
N VAL A 249 14.98 5.25 14.23
CA VAL A 249 15.23 6.70 14.18
C VAL A 249 16.72 7.00 14.44
N ARG A 250 17.32 6.33 15.41
CA ARG A 250 18.76 6.46 15.70
C ARG A 250 19.62 6.01 14.50
N ALA A 251 19.27 4.90 13.86
CA ALA A 251 19.97 4.43 12.66
C ALA A 251 19.79 5.39 11.47
N LYS A 252 18.56 5.89 11.24
CA LYS A 252 18.23 6.86 10.20
C LYS A 252 19.06 8.15 10.36
N LEU A 253 19.10 8.71 11.58
CA LEU A 253 19.88 9.92 11.88
C LEU A 253 21.38 9.66 11.72
N SER A 254 21.89 8.52 12.20
CA SER A 254 23.31 8.16 12.02
C SER A 254 23.70 8.03 10.55
N LEU A 255 22.83 7.46 9.72
CA LEU A 255 23.05 7.35 8.28
C LEU A 255 23.03 8.72 7.60
N GLN A 256 22.08 9.59 7.97
CA GLN A 256 22.02 10.96 7.46
C GLN A 256 23.28 11.74 7.81
N SER A 257 23.77 11.64 9.05
CA SER A 257 25.01 12.31 9.48
C SER A 257 26.25 11.76 8.77
N ALA A 258 26.30 10.44 8.51
CA ALA A 258 27.38 9.83 7.73
C ALA A 258 27.39 10.31 6.27
N ILE A 259 26.21 10.39 5.63
CA ILE A 259 26.08 10.90 4.25
C ILE A 259 26.42 12.40 4.19
N ALA A 260 26.08 13.16 5.23
CA ALA A 260 26.43 14.57 5.36
C ALA A 260 27.92 14.82 5.73
N GLY A 261 28.76 13.77 5.73
CA GLY A 261 30.20 13.89 5.98
C GLY A 261 30.60 14.11 7.44
N THR A 262 29.67 13.98 8.38
CA THR A 262 29.92 14.13 9.82
C THR A 262 29.41 12.90 10.58
N PRO A 263 30.11 11.75 10.52
CA PRO A 263 29.68 10.52 11.19
C PRO A 263 29.76 10.71 12.71
N ARG A 264 28.68 11.21 13.30
CA ARG A 264 28.52 11.44 14.73
C ARG A 264 27.33 10.65 15.22
N ARG A 265 27.45 10.03 16.39
CA ARG A 265 26.31 9.36 17.03
C ARG A 265 25.27 10.43 17.39
N PRO A 266 23.99 10.28 16.99
CA PRO A 266 22.97 11.28 17.28
C PRO A 266 22.74 11.38 18.79
N ASP A 267 22.60 12.61 19.28
CA ASP A 267 22.30 12.91 20.68
C ASP A 267 20.90 12.38 21.06
N ASP A 268 20.73 11.94 22.29
CA ASP A 268 19.46 11.34 22.73
C ASP A 268 18.32 12.37 22.71
N ARG A 269 18.63 13.67 22.90
CA ARG A 269 17.65 14.76 22.77
C ARG A 269 17.12 14.93 21.35
N THR A 270 17.97 14.78 20.34
CA THR A 270 17.53 14.90 18.93
C THR A 270 16.74 13.67 18.50
N VAL A 271 17.12 12.49 18.99
CA VAL A 271 16.35 11.25 18.83
C VAL A 271 14.96 11.40 19.47
N ASP A 272 14.89 11.86 20.71
CA ASP A 272 13.61 12.00 21.43
C ASP A 272 12.72 13.09 20.83
N ALA A 273 13.28 14.23 20.38
CA ALA A 273 12.52 15.27 19.67
C ALA A 273 11.93 14.75 18.34
N GLN A 274 12.68 13.94 17.59
CA GLN A 274 12.20 13.30 16.36
C GLN A 274 11.10 12.27 16.67
N LEU A 275 11.25 11.50 17.75
CA LEU A 275 10.23 10.56 18.22
C LEU A 275 8.95 11.27 18.66
N ASP A 276 9.03 12.44 19.29
CA ASP A 276 7.86 13.23 19.69
C ASP A 276 7.10 13.76 18.48
N ARG A 277 7.82 14.10 17.41
CA ARG A 277 7.23 14.52 16.13
C ARG A 277 6.56 13.35 15.39
N GLU A 278 7.20 12.18 15.39
CA GLU A 278 6.71 10.99 14.65
C GLU A 278 5.69 10.14 15.44
N VAL A 279 5.67 10.21 16.78
CA VAL A 279 4.84 9.37 17.67
C VAL A 279 3.91 10.24 18.50
N HIS A 280 2.81 10.65 17.88
CA HIS A 280 1.71 11.34 18.57
C HIS A 280 0.45 10.46 18.60
N ALA A 281 -0.44 10.76 19.55
CA ALA A 281 -1.76 10.15 19.59
C ALA A 281 -2.64 10.70 18.46
N ALA A 282 -3.63 9.91 18.02
CA ALA A 282 -4.66 10.43 17.13
C ALA A 282 -5.44 11.57 17.82
N PRO A 283 -5.71 12.70 17.12
CA PRO A 283 -6.53 13.77 17.69
C PRO A 283 -7.94 13.26 18.04
N PRO A 284 -8.58 13.82 19.09
CA PRO A 284 -9.94 13.43 19.46
C PRO A 284 -10.93 13.76 18.35
N PRO A 285 -12.02 12.99 18.19
CA PRO A 285 -13.04 13.29 17.19
C PRO A 285 -13.65 14.68 17.45
N ASP A 286 -13.85 15.45 16.37
CA ASP A 286 -14.21 16.88 16.35
C ASP A 286 -15.37 17.30 17.28
N GLY A 287 -16.26 16.36 17.63
CA GLY A 287 -17.36 16.59 18.57
C GLY A 287 -16.91 16.93 20.00
N THR A 288 -15.72 16.50 20.43
CA THR A 288 -15.23 16.74 21.80
C THR A 288 -14.66 18.16 21.97
N GLN A 289 -14.03 18.70 20.92
CA GLN A 289 -13.54 20.09 20.92
C GLN A 289 -14.69 21.10 20.97
N ARG A 290 -15.80 20.83 20.27
CA ARG A 290 -16.99 21.70 20.33
C ARG A 290 -17.67 21.66 21.71
N ALA A 291 -17.73 20.50 22.36
CA ALA A 291 -18.33 20.38 23.70
C ALA A 291 -17.50 21.09 24.78
N LEU A 292 -16.17 21.08 24.68
CA LEU A 292 -15.28 21.82 25.59
C LEU A 292 -15.29 23.33 25.33
N ALA A 293 -15.43 23.76 24.06
CA ALA A 293 -15.57 25.17 23.72
C ALA A 293 -16.94 25.76 24.12
N ALA A 294 -18.00 24.96 24.16
CA ALA A 294 -19.35 25.38 24.56
C ALA A 294 -19.59 25.35 26.08
N GLY A 295 -18.65 24.82 26.87
CA GLY A 295 -18.78 24.65 28.33
C GLY A 295 -17.96 25.65 29.17
N GLY A 296 -17.43 26.72 28.58
CA GLY A 296 -16.79 27.80 29.35
C GLY A 296 -17.83 28.57 30.18
N PRO A 297 -17.53 28.94 31.44
CA PRO A 297 -18.52 29.53 32.34
C PRO A 297 -18.97 30.89 31.78
N GLY A 298 -20.27 30.99 31.49
CA GLY A 298 -20.97 32.27 31.33
C GLY A 298 -21.26 32.90 32.68
#